data_AF-A0A969LTV0-F1
#
_entry.id   AF-A0A969LTV0-F1
#
_cell.length_a   1.000
_cell.length_b   1.000
_cell.length_c   1.000
_cell.angle_alpha   90.00
_cell.angle_beta   90.00
_cell.angle_gamma   90.00
#
_symmetry.space_group_name_H-M   'P 1'
#
loop_
_entity.id
_entity.type
_entity.pdbx_description
1 polymer ?
#
loop_
_entity_poly.entity_id
_entity_poly.type
_entity_poly.pdbx_seq_one_letter_code
_entity_poly.pdbx_strand_id
1 'polypeptide(L)'
;MALQDESYMAPRFEFLHREAAFSLIKMVAAAQTQGIQIAVVSGYRDFATQASLFQNRVGDLGSEAEAAKSVAPPGYSEHHTGYAVDLTDGAHDFRDFDQTPAFQWMVAHAHEYGFELSFPPNNLQGVDYEPWHWRFVGSPEAAGLFEAVREGQL
;
A
#
# COMPACT_ATOMS: atom_id res chain seq x y z
N MET A 1 -27.13 -29.37 -12.66
CA MET A 1 -27.29 -28.48 -11.50
C MET A 1 -25.88 -28.04 -11.13
N ALA A 2 -25.45 -26.89 -11.63
CA ALA A 2 -24.10 -26.39 -11.36
C ALA A 2 -24.08 -25.87 -9.92
N LEU A 3 -23.18 -26.41 -9.10
CA LEU A 3 -22.83 -25.83 -7.81
C LEU A 3 -22.27 -24.43 -8.11
N GLN A 4 -23.03 -23.40 -7.80
CA GLN A 4 -22.49 -22.06 -7.72
C GLN A 4 -21.43 -22.09 -6.61
N ASP A 5 -20.25 -21.63 -6.97
CA ASP A 5 -19.09 -21.50 -6.09
C ASP A 5 -19.48 -20.69 -4.85
N GLU A 6 -19.72 -21.37 -3.72
CA GLU A 6 -19.94 -20.74 -2.40
C GLU A 6 -18.60 -20.29 -1.78
N SER A 7 -17.66 -19.83 -2.62
CA SER A 7 -16.43 -19.21 -2.13
C SER A 7 -16.73 -17.78 -1.69
N TYR A 8 -16.57 -17.54 -0.39
CA TYR A 8 -16.54 -16.19 0.17
C TYR A 8 -15.09 -15.80 0.40
N MET A 9 -14.68 -14.63 -0.09
CA MET A 9 -13.39 -14.06 0.26
C MET A 9 -13.38 -13.73 1.75
N ALA A 10 -12.56 -14.46 2.51
CA ALA A 10 -12.35 -14.14 3.92
C ALA A 10 -11.58 -12.81 4.05
N PRO A 11 -11.92 -11.95 5.02
CA PRO A 11 -11.14 -10.75 5.27
C PRO A 11 -9.68 -11.11 5.58
N ARG A 12 -8.73 -10.42 4.94
CA ARG A 12 -7.33 -10.46 5.35
C ARG A 12 -7.16 -9.59 6.59
N PHE A 13 -6.60 -10.15 7.66
CA PHE A 13 -6.24 -9.37 8.84
C PHE A 13 -4.81 -8.86 8.68
N GLU A 14 -4.66 -7.53 8.74
CA GLU A 14 -3.38 -6.85 8.68
C GLU A 14 -3.18 -5.99 9.92
N PHE A 15 -1.92 -5.73 10.25
CA PHE A 15 -1.55 -4.81 11.32
C PHE A 15 -1.16 -3.46 10.74
N LEU A 16 -1.55 -2.38 11.40
CA LEU A 16 -1.11 -1.02 11.08
C LEU A 16 -0.86 -0.29 12.40
N HIS A 17 -0.15 0.83 12.32
CA HIS A 17 -0.13 1.78 13.42
C HIS A 17 -1.57 2.21 13.74
N ARG A 18 -1.86 2.43 15.03
CA ARG A 18 -3.22 2.68 15.53
C ARG A 18 -3.93 3.83 14.79
N GLU A 19 -3.21 4.92 14.51
CA GLU A 19 -3.78 6.08 13.82
C GLU A 19 -4.11 5.80 12.35
N ALA A 20 -3.21 5.12 11.64
CA ALA A 20 -3.44 4.69 10.26
C ALA A 20 -4.61 3.70 10.20
N ALA A 21 -4.67 2.74 11.13
CA ALA A 21 -5.76 1.76 11.20
C ALA A 21 -7.14 2.45 11.37
N PHE A 22 -7.26 3.38 12.31
CA PHE A 22 -8.54 4.08 12.51
C PHE A 22 -8.93 4.96 11.32
N SER A 23 -7.95 5.60 10.69
CA SER A 23 -8.20 6.43 9.52
C SER A 23 -8.59 5.59 8.31
N LEU A 24 -7.96 4.43 8.12
CA LEU A 24 -8.29 3.47 7.08
C LEU A 24 -9.71 2.93 7.25
N ILE A 25 -10.12 2.57 8.46
CA ILE A 25 -11.49 2.12 8.76
C ILE A 25 -12.51 3.19 8.35
N LYS A 26 -12.24 4.47 8.65
CA LYS A 26 -13.13 5.58 8.26
C LYS A 26 -13.17 5.76 6.74
N MET A 27 -12.02 5.71 6.07
CA MET A 27 -11.92 5.85 4.62
C MET A 27 -12.69 4.74 3.90
N VAL A 28 -12.46 3.48 4.29
CA VAL A 28 -13.15 2.31 3.72
C VAL A 28 -14.65 2.39 3.95
N ALA A 29 -15.09 2.76 5.16
CA ALA A 29 -16.52 2.92 5.45
C ALA A 29 -17.16 4.02 4.59
N ALA A 30 -16.47 5.15 4.40
CA ALA A 30 -16.98 6.24 3.57
C ALA A 30 -17.09 5.85 2.09
N ALA A 31 -16.07 5.19 1.53
CA ALA A 31 -16.10 4.65 0.19
C ALA A 31 -17.28 3.68 0.02
N GLN A 32 -17.48 2.80 1.01
CA GLN A 32 -18.57 1.82 0.98
C GLN A 32 -19.96 2.47 0.94
N THR A 33 -20.17 3.62 1.60
CA THR A 33 -21.46 4.34 1.51
C THR A 33 -21.79 4.84 0.09
N GLN A 34 -20.78 4.91 -0.78
CA GLN A 34 -20.89 5.31 -2.18
C GLN A 34 -20.85 4.10 -3.13
N GLY A 35 -20.91 2.88 -2.60
CA GLY A 35 -20.81 1.64 -3.38
C GLY A 35 -19.40 1.34 -3.88
N ILE A 36 -18.37 2.02 -3.36
CA ILE A 36 -16.97 1.77 -3.69
C ILE A 36 -16.39 0.78 -2.68
N GLN A 37 -15.83 -0.32 -3.19
CA GLN A 37 -15.13 -1.31 -2.39
C GLN A 37 -13.64 -1.02 -2.35
N ILE A 38 -13.06 -1.01 -1.15
CA ILE A 38 -11.61 -0.94 -0.92
C ILE A 38 -11.26 -2.13 -0.03
N ALA A 39 -10.29 -2.93 -0.48
CA ALA A 39 -9.81 -4.13 0.19
C ALA A 39 -8.33 -4.00 0.53
N VAL A 40 -7.94 -4.54 1.68
CA VAL A 40 -6.54 -4.53 2.14
C VAL A 40 -5.80 -5.72 1.56
N VAL A 41 -4.67 -5.46 0.89
CA VAL A 41 -3.75 -6.47 0.39
C VAL A 41 -2.67 -6.75 1.41
N SER A 42 -2.00 -5.75 1.98
CA SER A 42 -0.92 -5.92 2.96
C SER A 42 -0.72 -4.69 3.85
N GLY A 43 -0.33 -4.88 5.11
CA GLY A 43 -0.05 -3.80 6.07
C GLY A 43 1.38 -3.89 6.62
N TYR A 44 1.54 -3.82 7.94
CA TYR A 44 2.84 -3.91 8.60
C TYR A 44 3.60 -5.18 8.19
N ARG A 45 4.89 -5.00 7.90
CA ARG A 45 5.78 -6.07 7.51
C ARG A 45 7.04 -6.03 8.36
N ASP A 46 7.40 -7.15 8.96
CA ASP A 46 8.64 -7.24 9.73
C ASP A 46 9.88 -7.33 8.83
N PHE A 47 11.05 -7.13 9.45
CA PHE A 47 12.35 -7.12 8.75
C PHE A 47 12.66 -8.44 8.07
N ALA A 48 12.36 -9.58 8.71
CA ALA A 48 12.67 -10.91 8.18
C ALA A 48 11.85 -11.22 6.92
N THR A 49 10.56 -10.87 6.95
CA THR A 49 9.66 -11.00 5.80
C THR A 49 10.13 -10.11 4.65
N GLN A 50 10.47 -8.84 4.92
CA GLN A 50 10.97 -7.93 3.88
C GLN A 50 12.31 -8.44 3.29
N ALA A 51 13.23 -8.92 4.12
CA ALA A 51 14.49 -9.48 3.66
C ALA A 51 14.28 -10.67 2.70
N SER A 52 13.30 -11.52 3.01
CA SER A 52 12.96 -12.68 2.18
C SER A 52 12.35 -12.26 0.84
N LEU A 53 11.43 -11.29 0.84
CA LEU A 53 10.87 -10.72 -0.40
C LEU A 53 11.94 -10.08 -1.27
N PHE A 54 12.83 -9.30 -0.66
CA PHE A 54 13.92 -8.64 -1.38
C PHE A 54 14.87 -9.66 -2.01
N GLN A 55 15.32 -10.66 -1.24
CA GLN A 55 16.22 -11.71 -1.75
C GLN A 55 15.60 -12.51 -2.90
N ASN A 56 14.31 -12.85 -2.81
CA ASN A 56 13.61 -13.52 -3.91
C ASN A 56 13.61 -12.65 -5.17
N ARG A 57 13.31 -11.35 -5.03
CA ARG A 57 13.31 -10.42 -6.16
C ARG A 57 14.70 -10.22 -6.77
N VAL A 58 15.74 -10.22 -5.95
CA VAL A 58 17.13 -10.22 -6.42
C VAL A 58 17.44 -11.50 -7.19
N GLY A 59 16.96 -12.65 -6.74
CA GLY A 59 17.08 -13.92 -7.46
C GLY A 59 16.42 -13.88 -8.84
N ASP A 60 15.24 -13.26 -8.94
CA ASP A 60 14.49 -13.15 -10.19
C ASP A 60 15.16 -12.21 -11.21
N LEU A 61 15.75 -11.10 -10.74
CA LEU A 61 16.30 -10.04 -11.59
C LEU A 61 17.82 -10.08 -11.76
N GLY A 62 18.53 -10.79 -10.88
CA GLY A 62 19.99 -10.86 -10.86
C GLY A 62 20.69 -9.56 -10.43
N SER A 63 19.97 -8.59 -9.87
CA SER A 63 20.50 -7.28 -9.48
C SER A 63 19.74 -6.69 -8.28
N GLU A 64 20.47 -6.33 -7.23
CA GLU A 64 19.90 -5.60 -6.07
C GLU A 64 19.36 -4.23 -6.47
N ALA A 65 20.04 -3.52 -7.37
CA ALA A 65 19.60 -2.21 -7.84
C ALA A 65 18.29 -2.29 -8.63
N GLU A 66 18.09 -3.35 -9.42
CA GLU A 66 16.83 -3.55 -10.14
C GLU A 66 15.72 -4.05 -9.20
N ALA A 67 16.05 -4.93 -8.24
CA ALA A 67 15.10 -5.37 -7.24
C ALA A 67 14.57 -4.23 -6.37
N ALA A 68 15.45 -3.30 -5.99
CA ALA A 68 15.12 -2.15 -5.14
C ALA A 68 14.09 -1.19 -5.76
N LYS A 69 13.88 -1.24 -7.09
CA LYS A 69 12.86 -0.42 -7.76
C LYS A 69 11.43 -0.88 -7.46
N SER A 70 11.21 -2.17 -7.17
CA SER A 70 9.87 -2.73 -6.94
C SER A 70 9.71 -3.44 -5.59
N VAL A 71 10.81 -3.70 -4.89
CA VAL A 71 10.80 -4.29 -3.54
C VAL A 71 11.90 -3.60 -2.75
N ALA A 72 11.54 -2.81 -1.74
CA ALA A 72 12.52 -2.10 -0.94
C ALA A 72 13.49 -3.07 -0.21
N PRO A 73 14.77 -2.72 -0.07
CA PRO A 73 15.66 -3.43 0.85
C PRO A 73 15.11 -3.42 2.29
N PRO A 74 15.41 -4.44 3.10
CA PRO A 74 14.92 -4.49 4.47
C PRO A 74 15.49 -3.32 5.29
N GLY A 75 14.63 -2.67 6.07
CA GLY A 75 14.93 -1.39 6.75
C GLY A 75 14.55 -0.14 5.97
N TYR A 76 14.27 -0.26 4.66
CA TYR A 76 13.84 0.86 3.80
C TYR A 76 12.37 0.75 3.35
N SER A 77 11.70 -0.34 3.69
CA SER A 77 10.28 -0.53 3.37
C SER A 77 9.39 0.33 4.26
N GLU A 78 8.50 1.12 3.66
CA GLU A 78 7.52 1.92 4.41
C GLU A 78 6.58 1.04 5.27
N HIS A 79 6.37 -0.23 4.89
CA HIS A 79 5.59 -1.17 5.69
C HIS A 79 6.19 -1.45 7.07
N HIS A 80 7.49 -1.25 7.27
CA HIS A 80 8.11 -1.37 8.60
C HIS A 80 7.57 -0.34 9.59
N THR A 81 7.10 0.81 9.09
CA THR A 81 6.57 1.88 9.94
C THR A 81 5.17 1.55 10.49
N GLY A 82 4.46 0.62 9.84
CA GLY A 82 3.03 0.38 10.09
C GLY A 82 2.11 1.49 9.59
N TYR A 83 2.62 2.52 8.92
CA TYR A 83 1.83 3.60 8.33
C TYR A 83 1.55 3.41 6.83
N ALA A 84 2.18 2.43 6.18
CA ALA A 84 1.90 2.06 4.79
C ALA A 84 0.96 0.86 4.68
N VAL A 85 0.14 0.87 3.64
CA VAL A 85 -0.86 -0.17 3.34
C VAL A 85 -1.01 -0.34 1.83
N ASP A 86 -1.07 -1.60 1.40
CA ASP A 86 -1.43 -1.96 0.04
C ASP A 86 -2.94 -2.16 -0.06
N LEU A 87 -3.57 -1.50 -1.04
CA LEU A 87 -5.01 -1.46 -1.23
C LEU A 87 -5.39 -1.84 -2.67
N THR A 88 -6.57 -2.45 -2.82
CA THR A 88 -7.18 -2.81 -4.10
C THR A 88 -8.71 -2.70 -3.99
N ASP A 89 -9.47 -3.06 -5.02
CA ASP A 89 -10.93 -3.24 -4.95
C ASP A 89 -11.35 -4.67 -4.58
N GLY A 90 -10.40 -5.61 -4.57
CA GLY A 90 -10.59 -7.01 -4.21
C GLY A 90 -11.08 -7.87 -5.39
N ALA A 91 -11.19 -7.31 -6.58
CA ALA A 91 -11.65 -7.99 -7.79
C ALA A 91 -10.58 -8.00 -8.89
N HIS A 92 -9.77 -6.95 -8.98
CA HIS A 92 -8.72 -6.81 -9.99
C HIS A 92 -7.33 -7.13 -9.41
N ASP A 93 -6.38 -7.41 -10.32
CA ASP A 93 -4.98 -7.46 -9.95
C ASP A 93 -4.57 -6.12 -9.35
N PHE A 94 -3.85 -6.14 -8.22
CA PHE A 94 -3.44 -4.93 -7.53
C PHE A 94 -2.57 -4.01 -8.40
N ARG A 95 -1.87 -4.57 -9.41
CA ARG A 95 -1.07 -3.81 -10.38
C ARG A 95 -1.90 -2.96 -11.34
N ASP A 96 -3.15 -3.36 -11.58
CA ASP A 96 -4.10 -2.64 -12.43
C ASP A 96 -5.10 -1.81 -11.60
N PHE A 97 -4.82 -1.61 -10.30
CA PHE A 97 -5.74 -0.93 -9.39
C PHE A 97 -6.11 0.49 -9.87
N ASP A 98 -5.20 1.18 -10.56
CA ASP A 98 -5.40 2.52 -11.12
C ASP A 98 -6.52 2.62 -12.15
N GLN A 99 -6.89 1.50 -12.77
CA GLN A 99 -7.97 1.41 -13.74
C GLN A 99 -9.35 1.28 -13.08
N THR A 100 -9.40 1.15 -11.75
CA THR A 100 -10.66 0.88 -11.02
C THR A 100 -11.35 2.16 -10.56
N PRO A 101 -12.69 2.15 -10.40
CA PRO A 101 -13.41 3.23 -9.74
C PRO A 101 -12.93 3.49 -8.31
N ALA A 102 -12.46 2.47 -7.60
CA ALA A 102 -11.97 2.58 -6.23
C ALA A 102 -10.69 3.42 -6.15
N PHE A 103 -9.73 3.22 -7.05
CA PHE A 103 -8.55 4.07 -7.11
C PHE A 103 -8.90 5.52 -7.46
N GLN A 104 -9.80 5.75 -8.43
CA GLN A 104 -10.23 7.11 -8.78
C GLN A 104 -10.90 7.82 -7.60
N TRP A 105 -11.70 7.10 -6.82
CA TRP A 105 -12.28 7.61 -5.58
C TRP A 105 -11.18 7.95 -4.54
N MET A 106 -10.19 7.07 -4.37
CA MET A 106 -9.08 7.31 -3.44
C MET A 106 -8.23 8.52 -3.84
N VAL A 107 -7.93 8.70 -5.13
CA VAL A 107 -7.23 9.90 -5.61
C VAL A 107 -7.96 11.18 -5.21
N ALA A 108 -9.29 11.17 -5.26
CA ALA A 108 -10.11 12.31 -4.87
C ALA A 108 -10.25 12.50 -3.36
N HIS A 109 -10.28 11.42 -2.56
CA HIS A 109 -10.76 11.49 -1.17
C HIS A 109 -9.78 10.96 -0.11
N ALA A 110 -8.77 10.18 -0.46
CA ALA A 110 -7.88 9.54 0.53
C ALA A 110 -7.17 10.57 1.44
N HIS A 111 -6.84 11.74 0.88
CA HIS A 111 -6.21 12.84 1.62
C HIS A 111 -7.08 13.38 2.77
N GLU A 112 -8.41 13.29 2.66
CA GLU A 112 -9.36 13.66 3.73
C GLU A 112 -9.23 12.75 4.96
N TYR A 113 -8.68 11.55 4.76
CA TYR A 113 -8.40 10.56 5.79
C TYR A 113 -6.90 10.46 6.10
N GLY A 114 -6.10 11.39 5.60
CA GLY A 114 -4.66 11.45 5.86
C GLY A 114 -3.85 10.41 5.07
N PHE A 115 -4.37 9.86 3.98
CA PHE A 115 -3.64 8.95 3.09
C PHE A 115 -3.22 9.64 1.80
N GLU A 116 -2.07 9.23 1.28
CA GLU A 116 -1.57 9.62 -0.03
C GLU A 116 -0.90 8.45 -0.74
N LEU A 117 -0.84 8.53 -2.06
CA LEU A 117 -0.12 7.57 -2.89
C LEU A 117 1.40 7.78 -2.69
N SER A 118 2.11 6.75 -2.25
CA SER A 118 3.54 6.90 -1.91
C SER A 118 4.43 6.97 -3.15
N PHE A 119 4.13 6.13 -4.15
CA PHE A 119 4.93 5.97 -5.35
C PHE A 119 4.10 6.29 -6.62
N PRO A 120 3.76 7.58 -6.86
CA PRO A 120 3.18 7.99 -8.14
C PRO A 120 4.19 7.83 -9.28
N PRO A 121 3.73 7.93 -10.55
CA PRO A 121 4.64 7.95 -11.69
C PRO A 121 5.68 9.06 -11.55
N ASN A 122 6.95 8.76 -11.86
CA ASN A 122 8.07 9.69 -11.75
C ASN A 122 8.30 10.25 -10.33
N ASN A 123 8.03 9.47 -9.28
CA ASN A 123 8.36 9.86 -7.92
C ASN A 123 9.88 10.07 -7.74
N LEU A 124 10.26 10.95 -6.82
CA LEU A 124 11.67 11.32 -6.56
C LEU A 124 12.49 10.18 -5.94
N GLN A 125 11.82 9.15 -5.40
CA GLN A 125 12.45 8.04 -4.72
C GLN A 125 13.05 7.02 -5.70
N GLY A 126 12.69 7.10 -6.99
CA GLY A 126 13.16 6.17 -8.02
C GLY A 126 12.55 4.77 -7.92
N VAL A 127 11.48 4.62 -7.13
CA VAL A 127 10.66 3.41 -7.03
C VAL A 127 9.72 3.36 -8.23
N ASP A 128 9.41 2.17 -8.71
CA ASP A 128 8.43 1.94 -9.77
C ASP A 128 7.05 2.49 -9.35
N TYR A 129 6.17 2.70 -10.32
CA TYR A 129 4.81 3.13 -10.03
C TYR A 129 4.03 2.02 -9.32
N GLU A 130 3.47 2.32 -8.15
CA GLU A 130 2.71 1.36 -7.34
C GLU A 130 1.33 1.91 -7.00
N PRO A 131 0.31 1.74 -7.86
CA PRO A 131 -1.04 2.28 -7.62
C PRO A 131 -1.70 1.76 -6.34
N TRP A 132 -1.28 0.59 -5.89
CA TRP A 132 -1.80 -0.06 -4.69
C TRP A 132 -1.18 0.45 -3.39
N HIS A 133 -0.01 1.13 -3.40
CA HIS A 133 0.74 1.43 -2.19
C HIS A 133 0.45 2.84 -1.66
N TRP A 134 -0.26 2.90 -0.53
CA TRP A 134 -0.68 4.16 0.10
C TRP A 134 -0.09 4.29 1.50
N ARG A 135 0.30 5.51 1.89
CA ARG A 135 0.84 5.79 3.21
C ARG A 135 -0.01 6.82 3.95
N PHE A 136 -0.10 6.64 5.26
CA PHE A 136 -0.73 7.58 6.16
C PHE A 136 0.26 8.68 6.56
N VAL A 137 -0.12 9.93 6.36
CA VAL A 137 0.62 11.14 6.74
C VAL A 137 -0.22 12.06 7.63
N GLY A 138 -1.37 11.59 8.12
CA GLY A 138 -2.35 12.38 8.86
C GLY A 138 -1.98 12.74 10.30
N SER A 139 -0.82 12.31 10.80
CA SER A 139 -0.28 12.71 12.12
C SER A 139 1.15 13.24 12.00
N PRO A 140 1.60 14.12 12.92
CA PRO A 140 2.96 14.67 12.87
C PRO A 140 4.06 13.59 12.91
N GLU A 141 3.82 12.52 13.66
CA GLU A 141 4.74 11.38 13.72
C GLU A 141 4.86 10.70 12.35
N ALA A 142 3.73 10.37 11.74
CA ALA A 142 3.71 9.73 10.44
C ALA A 142 4.30 10.62 9.35
N ALA A 143 3.90 11.91 9.31
CA ALA A 143 4.45 12.88 8.37
C ALA A 143 5.97 13.02 8.49
N GLY A 144 6.50 13.11 9.73
CA GLY A 144 7.92 13.23 9.97
C GLY A 144 8.75 12.03 9.51
N LEU A 145 8.17 10.82 9.50
CA LEU A 145 8.84 9.62 8.95
C LEU A 145 9.04 9.69 7.44
N PHE A 146 8.13 10.35 6.71
CA PHE A 146 8.14 10.42 5.25
C PHE A 146 8.71 11.75 4.70
N GLU A 147 8.83 12.79 5.52
CA GLU A 147 9.46 14.07 5.12
C GLU A 147 10.95 13.92 4.78
N ALA A 148 11.72 13.17 5.58
CA ALA A 148 13.15 12.97 5.33
C ALA A 148 13.41 12.34 3.94
N VAL A 149 12.47 11.51 3.47
CA VAL A 149 12.51 10.84 2.17
C VAL A 149 12.16 11.80 1.02
N ARG A 150 11.34 12.83 1.27
CA ARG A 150 10.93 13.84 0.26
C ARG A 150 12.03 14.85 -0.04
N GLU A 151 12.92 15.12 0.92
CA GLU A 151 14.01 16.09 0.77
C GLU A 151 15.30 15.50 0.17
N GLY A 152 15.29 14.23 -0.24
CA GLY A 152 16.46 13.57 -0.82
C GLY A 152 17.61 13.39 0.18
N GLN A 153 17.31 13.31 1.48
CA GLN A 153 18.30 13.06 2.53
C GLN A 153 18.35 11.57 2.87
N LEU A 154 18.91 10.75 1.95
CA LEU A 154 19.44 9.42 2.23
C LEU A 154 20.73 9.20 1.43
#